data_AF-A0A7L9FFR3-F1
#
_entry.id   AF-A0A7L9FFR3-F1
#
_cell.length_a   1.000
_cell.length_b   1.000
_cell.length_c   1.000
_cell.angle_alpha   90.00
_cell.angle_beta   90.00
_cell.angle_gamma   90.00
#
_symmetry.space_group_name_H-M   'P 1'
#
loop_
_entity.id
_entity.type
_entity.pdbx_description
1 polymer ?
#
loop_
_entity_poly.entity_id
_entity_poly.type
_entity_poly.pdbx_seq_one_letter_code
_entity_poly.pdbx_strand_id
1 'polypeptide(L)'
;MSQKASKKMCPQGYFVNRVAEVIVKGPSMEELQEVALELVVSEVRLRSLLESGLGEAQEDILPLLDEIDRAKRMVYRAYMVLVLESRKSRVVKWR
;
A
#
# COMPACT_ATOMS: atom_id res chain seq x y z
N MET A 1 -26.97 -7.98 28.60
CA MET A 1 -27.01 -7.34 27.26
C MET A 1 -25.58 -7.26 26.74
N SER A 2 -25.20 -8.12 25.79
CA SER A 2 -23.83 -8.21 25.27
C SER A 2 -23.76 -7.41 23.97
N GLN A 3 -23.13 -6.24 24.01
CA GLN A 3 -22.79 -5.48 22.81
C GLN A 3 -21.62 -6.20 22.13
N LYS A 4 -21.93 -7.01 21.11
CA LYS A 4 -20.92 -7.51 20.17
C LYS A 4 -20.43 -6.33 19.35
N ALA A 5 -19.25 -5.81 19.69
CA ALA A 5 -18.51 -4.93 18.81
C ALA A 5 -18.29 -5.68 17.49
N SER A 6 -18.92 -5.20 16.42
CA SER A 6 -18.70 -5.70 15.06
C SER A 6 -17.22 -5.51 14.76
N LYS A 7 -16.42 -6.59 14.76
CA LYS A 7 -15.06 -6.58 14.21
C LYS A 7 -15.19 -6.12 12.76
N LYS A 8 -14.95 -4.83 12.49
CA LYS A 8 -14.75 -4.32 11.14
C LYS A 8 -13.43 -4.95 10.66
N MET A 9 -13.52 -6.16 10.13
CA MET A 9 -12.44 -6.72 9.33
C MET A 9 -12.17 -5.72 8.20
N CYS A 10 -10.90 -5.35 7.99
CA CYS A 10 -10.56 -4.64 6.77
C CYS A 10 -11.10 -5.46 5.58
N PRO A 11 -11.83 -4.84 4.64
CA PRO A 11 -12.25 -5.54 3.44
C PRO A 11 -10.98 -6.07 2.75
N GLN A 12 -10.94 -7.37 2.47
CA GLN A 12 -9.83 -7.99 1.73
C GLN A 12 -9.56 -7.19 0.45
N GLY A 13 -8.30 -6.86 0.20
CA GLY A 13 -7.93 -6.10 -0.99
C GLY A 13 -7.92 -4.57 -0.83
N TYR A 14 -8.15 -4.02 0.37
CA TYR A 14 -8.09 -2.58 0.62
C TYR A 14 -6.81 -1.92 0.08
N PHE A 15 -5.63 -2.42 0.43
CA PHE A 15 -4.35 -1.80 0.07
C PHE A 15 -4.08 -1.88 -1.43
N VAL A 16 -4.40 -3.03 -2.03
CA VAL A 16 -4.25 -3.21 -3.49
C VAL A 16 -5.21 -2.29 -4.25
N ASN A 17 -6.47 -2.19 -3.81
CA ASN A 17 -7.46 -1.32 -4.43
C ASN A 17 -7.10 0.15 -4.27
N ARG A 18 -6.62 0.55 -3.09
CA ARG A 18 -6.15 1.91 -2.82
C ARG A 18 -5.03 2.32 -3.76
N VAL A 19 -4.02 1.45 -3.94
CA VAL A 19 -2.93 1.70 -4.90
C VAL A 19 -3.45 1.74 -6.33
N ALA A 20 -4.34 0.81 -6.72
CA ALA A 20 -4.91 0.76 -8.05
C ALA A 20 -5.68 2.05 -8.42
N GLU A 21 -6.48 2.57 -7.49
CA GLU A 21 -7.22 3.83 -7.66
C GLU A 21 -6.28 5.01 -7.94
N VAL A 22 -5.16 5.10 -7.21
CA VAL A 22 -4.15 6.15 -7.39
C VAL A 22 -3.46 6.00 -8.74
N ILE A 23 -3.11 4.77 -9.15
CA ILE A 23 -2.46 4.52 -10.44
C ILE A 23 -3.40 4.86 -11.61
N VAL A 24 -4.67 4.47 -11.54
CA VAL A 24 -5.65 4.69 -12.63
C VAL A 24 -5.90 6.18 -12.88
N LYS A 25 -5.82 7.02 -11.83
CA LYS A 25 -6.02 8.48 -11.94
C LYS A 25 -4.84 9.23 -12.56
N GLY A 26 -3.70 8.57 -12.75
CA GLY A 26 -2.45 9.22 -13.14
C GLY A 26 -1.77 9.82 -11.91
N PRO A 27 -0.94 9.04 -11.21
CA PRO A 27 -0.45 9.41 -9.89
C PRO A 27 0.53 10.58 -9.96
N SER A 28 0.36 11.56 -9.07
CA SER A 28 1.45 12.48 -8.73
C SER A 28 2.50 11.76 -7.87
N MET A 29 3.73 12.29 -7.83
CA MET A 29 4.77 11.75 -6.96
C MET A 29 4.37 11.85 -5.47
N GLU A 30 3.64 12.89 -5.09
CA GLU A 30 3.15 13.12 -3.73
C GLU A 30 2.13 12.05 -3.31
N GLU A 31 1.08 11.81 -4.10
CA GLU A 31 0.09 10.76 -3.83
C GLU A 31 0.74 9.37 -3.75
N LEU A 32 1.75 9.12 -4.59
CA LEU A 32 2.48 7.86 -4.56
C LEU A 32 3.28 7.68 -3.25
N GLN A 33 3.86 8.76 -2.73
CA GLN A 33 4.57 8.78 -1.45
C GLN A 33 3.62 8.64 -0.27
N GLU A 34 2.45 9.28 -0.31
CA GLU A 34 1.42 9.14 0.72
C GLU A 34 0.97 7.69 0.87
N VAL A 35 0.65 7.02 -0.24
CA VAL A 35 0.24 5.61 -0.20
C VAL A 35 1.41 4.71 0.21
N ALA A 36 2.64 5.01 -0.22
CA ALA A 36 3.82 4.28 0.24
C ALA A 36 3.99 4.37 1.77
N LEU A 37 3.78 5.56 2.35
CA LEU A 37 3.85 5.77 3.79
C LEU A 37 2.74 5.01 4.52
N GLU A 38 1.50 5.05 4.01
CA GLU A 38 0.36 4.29 4.55
C GLU A 38 0.67 2.79 4.63
N LEU A 39 1.26 2.22 3.57
CA LEU A 39 1.66 0.81 3.52
C LEU A 39 2.75 0.47 4.55
N VAL A 40 3.77 1.33 4.70
CA VAL A 40 4.87 1.11 5.66
C VAL A 40 4.36 1.19 7.09
N VAL A 41 3.55 2.20 7.42
CA VAL A 41 2.97 2.36 8.77
C VAL A 41 2.10 1.15 9.11
N SER A 42 1.27 0.71 8.16
CA SER A 42 0.40 -0.46 8.34
C SER A 42 1.20 -1.74 8.55
N GLU A 43 2.26 -1.96 7.77
CA GLU A 43 3.13 -3.13 7.94
C GLU A 43 3.80 -3.15 9.32
N VAL A 44 4.42 -2.05 9.73
CA VAL A 44 5.11 -1.96 11.02
C VAL A 44 4.14 -2.27 12.15
N ARG A 45 2.90 -1.74 12.07
CA ARG A 45 1.86 -2.00 13.06
C ARG A 45 1.47 -3.48 13.09
N LEU A 46 1.27 -4.10 11.93
CA LEU A 46 0.88 -5.51 11.82
C LEU A 46 2.00 -6.46 12.29
N ARG A 47 3.26 -6.16 11.95
CA ARG A 47 4.41 -6.95 12.43
C ARG A 47 4.59 -6.85 13.94
N SER A 48 4.42 -5.66 14.52
CA SER A 48 4.43 -5.47 15.97
C SER A 48 3.33 -6.29 16.66
N LEU A 49 2.15 -6.40 16.04
CA LEU A 49 1.07 -7.26 16.56
C LEU A 49 1.43 -8.75 16.52
N LEU A 50 2.10 -9.23 15.46
CA LEU A 50 2.61 -10.61 15.41
C LEU A 50 3.65 -10.90 16.50
N GLU A 51 4.56 -9.96 16.75
CA GLU A 51 5.59 -10.10 17.79
C GLU A 51 4.99 -10.15 19.20
N SER A 52 3.85 -9.47 19.42
CA SER A 52 3.14 -9.48 20.71
C SER A 52 2.41 -10.79 21.05
N GLY A 53 2.42 -11.81 20.18
CA GLY A 53 2.06 -13.18 20.54
C GLY A 53 0.55 -13.49 20.60
N LEU A 54 -0.31 -12.69 19.97
CA LEU A 54 -1.73 -13.01 19.84
C LEU A 54 -1.94 -14.07 18.74
N GLY A 55 -1.87 -15.35 19.10
CA GLY A 55 -1.97 -16.49 18.18
C GLY A 55 -3.23 -16.51 17.31
N GLU A 56 -4.38 -16.05 17.82
CA GLU A 56 -5.61 -15.92 17.03
C GLU A 56 -5.57 -14.77 16.00
N ALA A 57 -4.70 -13.78 16.19
CA ALA A 57 -4.56 -12.66 15.24
C ALA A 57 -3.63 -13.01 14.07
N GLN A 58 -2.85 -14.08 14.17
CA GLN A 58 -1.86 -14.44 13.15
C GLN A 58 -2.51 -14.86 11.82
N GLU A 59 -3.62 -15.61 11.88
CA GLU A 59 -4.37 -16.04 10.69
C GLU A 59 -4.97 -14.84 9.93
N ASP A 60 -5.34 -13.77 10.63
CA ASP A 60 -5.89 -12.54 10.04
C ASP A 60 -4.78 -11.59 9.54
N ILE A 61 -3.63 -11.55 10.24
CA ILE A 61 -2.55 -10.60 9.94
C ILE A 61 -1.70 -11.05 8.76
N LEU A 62 -1.37 -12.34 8.63
CA LEU A 62 -0.51 -12.82 7.55
C LEU A 62 -1.07 -12.51 6.15
N PRO A 63 -2.36 -12.71 5.84
CA PRO A 63 -2.93 -12.31 4.56
C PRO A 63 -2.85 -10.81 4.28
N LEU A 64 -2.96 -9.97 5.32
CA LEU A 64 -2.84 -8.51 5.18
C LEU A 64 -1.40 -8.09 4.88
N LEU A 65 -0.41 -8.76 5.49
CA LEU A 65 1.00 -8.52 5.18
C LEU A 65 1.34 -8.92 3.74
N ASP A 66 0.84 -10.06 3.27
CA ASP A 66 0.97 -10.48 1.87
C ASP A 66 0.32 -9.49 0.90
N GLU A 67 -0.83 -8.92 1.29
CA GLU A 67 -1.50 -7.89 0.52
C GLU A 67 -0.68 -6.60 0.44
N ILE A 68 -0.11 -6.15 1.57
CA ILE A 68 0.76 -4.98 1.63
C ILE A 68 1.99 -5.18 0.72
N ASP A 69 2.60 -6.36 0.71
CA ASP A 69 3.75 -6.65 -0.15
C ASP A 69 3.39 -6.60 -1.64
N ARG A 70 2.20 -7.06 -2.02
CA ARG A 70 1.68 -6.86 -3.39
C ARG A 70 1.50 -5.38 -3.71
N ALA A 71 0.88 -4.62 -2.80
CA ALA A 71 0.64 -3.19 -2.96
C ALA A 71 1.95 -2.39 -3.12
N LYS A 72 2.98 -2.68 -2.32
CA LYS A 72 4.31 -2.07 -2.45
C LYS A 72 4.95 -2.32 -3.82
N ARG A 73 4.83 -3.53 -4.36
CA ARG A 73 5.34 -3.85 -5.72
C ARG A 73 4.61 -3.02 -6.78
N MET A 74 3.31 -2.78 -6.62
CA MET A 74 2.55 -1.91 -7.52
C MET A 74 3.03 -0.46 -7.43
N VAL A 75 3.19 0.07 -6.21
CA VAL A 75 3.76 1.42 -5.98
C VAL A 75 5.14 1.55 -6.63
N TYR A 76 6.03 0.59 -6.43
CA TYR A 76 7.37 0.62 -7.04
C TYR A 76 7.33 0.66 -8.57
N ARG A 77 6.45 -0.13 -9.19
CA ARG A 77 6.27 -0.12 -10.64
C ARG A 77 5.77 1.24 -11.14
N ALA A 78 4.79 1.82 -10.45
CA ALA A 78 4.26 3.14 -10.79
C ALA A 78 5.33 4.24 -10.64
N TYR A 79 6.12 4.19 -9.56
CA TYR A 79 7.27 5.08 -9.35
C TYR A 79 8.26 5.00 -10.52
N MET A 80 8.63 3.79 -10.96
CA MET A 80 9.56 3.59 -12.08
C MET A 80 9.03 4.23 -13.37
N VAL A 81 7.74 4.11 -13.65
CA VAL A 81 7.10 4.73 -14.82
C VAL A 81 7.20 6.26 -14.73
N LEU A 82 6.82 6.87 -13.60
CA LEU A 82 6.90 8.32 -13.39
C LEU A 82 8.33 8.85 -13.56
N VAL A 83 9.32 8.13 -13.03
CA VAL A 83 10.74 8.51 -13.18
C VAL A 83 11.18 8.42 -14.64
N LEU A 84 10.75 7.39 -15.38
CA LEU A 84 11.10 7.27 -16.80
C LEU A 84 10.45 8.36 -17.65
N GLU A 85 9.20 8.72 -17.38
CA GLU A 85 8.48 9.79 -18.08
C GLU A 85 9.11 11.16 -17.82
N SER A 86 9.45 11.48 -16.57
CA SER A 86 10.14 12.73 -16.22
C SER A 86 11.55 12.84 -16.84
N ARG A 87 12.21 11.71 -17.11
CA ARG A 87 13.49 11.70 -17.84
C ARG A 87 13.30 11.96 -19.33
N LYS A 88 12.23 11.45 -19.95
CA LYS A 88 11.92 11.72 -21.36
C LYS A 88 11.62 13.21 -21.61
N SER A 89 10.91 13.87 -20.70
CA SER A 89 10.58 15.30 -20.83
C SER A 89 11.79 16.22 -20.68
N ARG A 90 12.88 15.77 -20.04
CA ARG A 90 14.12 16.55 -19.85
C ARG A 90 15.07 16.55 -21.05
N VAL A 91 14.85 15.72 -22.06
CA VAL A 91 15.67 15.74 -23.28
C VAL A 91 15.21 16.89 -24.16
N VAL A 92 15.74 18.09 -23.89
CA VAL A 92 15.57 19.26 -24.75
C VAL A 92 16.21 18.97 -26.10
N LYS A 93 15.41 18.88 -27.17
CA LYS A 93 15.93 18.95 -28.53
C LYS A 93 16.47 20.37 -28.75
N TRP A 94 17.78 20.52 -28.69
CA TRP A 94 18.45 21.69 -29.25
C TRP A 94 18.16 21.69 -30.76
N ARG A 95 17.44 22.70 -31.24
CA ARG A 95 17.32 23.04 -32.67
C ARG A 95 18.25 24.18 -32.98
#